data_AF-A0A089HG81-F1
#
_entry.id   AF-A0A089HG81-F1
#
_cell.length_a   1.000
_cell.length_b   1.000
_cell.length_c   1.000
_cell.angle_alpha   90.00
_cell.angle_beta   90.00
_cell.angle_gamma   90.00
#
_symmetry.space_group_name_H-M   'P 1'
#
loop_
_entity.id
_entity.type
_entity.pdbx_description
1 polymer ?
#
loop_
_entity_poly.entity_id
_entity_poly.type
_entity_poly.pdbx_seq_one_letter_code
_entity_poly.pdbx_strand_id
1 'polypeptide(L)' 'MAKPLKVDEIWLERIAGLLDSMEFGSLHIVVHEGQIVQMERTERKRFENATRHSGEAVTRRPDSRAAGR' A
#
# COMPACT_ATOMS: atom_id res chain seq x y z
N MET A 1 -31.18 15.44 -3.41
CA MET A 1 -31.26 13.96 -3.38
C MET A 1 -30.18 13.45 -4.34
N ALA A 2 -29.10 12.84 -3.84
CA ALA A 2 -28.06 12.31 -4.72
C ALA A 2 -28.62 11.11 -5.51
N LYS A 3 -28.46 11.12 -6.82
CA LYS A 3 -28.90 10.02 -7.69
C LYS A 3 -28.09 8.77 -7.31
N PRO A 4 -28.73 7.59 -7.11
CA PRO A 4 -27.99 6.38 -6.83
C PRO A 4 -27.09 6.06 -8.01
N LEU A 5 -25.84 5.71 -7.70
CA LEU A 5 -24.85 5.24 -8.66
C LEU A 5 -25.43 4.03 -9.41
N LYS A 6 -25.61 4.16 -10.72
CA LYS A 6 -25.93 3.01 -11.55
C LYS A 6 -24.63 2.41 -12.04
N VAL A 7 -24.22 1.34 -11.36
CA VAL A 7 -23.15 0.48 -11.84
C VAL A 7 -23.82 -0.63 -12.63
N ASP A 8 -23.72 -0.56 -13.96
CA ASP A 8 -24.21 -1.59 -14.86
C ASP A 8 -23.24 -2.80 -14.89
N GLU A 9 -23.69 -3.95 -15.38
CA GLU A 9 -22.88 -5.18 -15.50
C GLU A 9 -21.58 -4.96 -16.29
N ILE A 10 -21.60 -4.09 -17.30
CA ILE A 10 -20.41 -3.74 -18.08
C ILE A 10 -19.30 -3.15 -17.21
N TRP A 11 -19.66 -2.30 -16.24
CA TRP A 11 -18.69 -1.71 -15.33
C TRP A 11 -18.18 -2.73 -14.32
N LEU A 12 -19.05 -3.62 -13.84
CA LEU A 12 -18.64 -4.72 -12.96
C LEU A 12 -17.62 -5.64 -13.63
N GLU A 13 -17.88 -6.08 -14.86
CA GLU A 13 -16.94 -6.90 -15.63
C GLU A 13 -15.62 -6.18 -15.88
N ARG A 14 -15.69 -4.89 -16.23
CA ARG A 14 -14.50 -4.08 -16.48
C ARG A 14 -13.67 -3.87 -15.21
N ILE A 15 -14.30 -3.58 -14.08
CA ILE A 15 -13.63 -3.45 -12.78
C ILE A 15 -13.02 -4.79 -12.37
N ALA A 16 -13.75 -5.89 -12.54
CA ALA A 16 -13.25 -7.23 -12.26
C ALA A 16 -12.00 -7.54 -13.09
N GLY A 17 -12.00 -7.29 -14.40
CA GLY A 17 -10.82 -7.50 -15.24
C GLY A 17 -9.62 -6.60 -14.89
N LEU A 18 -9.87 -5.36 -14.44
CA LEU A 18 -8.81 -4.46 -13.97
C LEU A 18 -8.18 -4.96 -12.66
N LEU A 19 -8.98 -5.57 -11.78
CA LEU A 19 -8.52 -6.15 -10.52
C LEU A 19 -7.86 -7.52 -10.70
N ASP A 20 -8.33 -8.34 -11.63
CA ASP A 20 -7.81 -9.70 -11.87
C ASP A 20 -6.34 -9.68 -12.31
N SER A 21 -5.95 -8.64 -13.05
CA SER A 21 -4.55 -8.42 -13.45
C SER A 21 -3.70 -7.69 -12.41
N MET A 22 -4.26 -7.32 -11.24
CA MET A 22 -3.60 -6.51 -10.21
C MET A 22 -3.12 -7.37 -9.05
N GLU A 23 -1.81 -7.59 -8.96
CA GLU A 23 -1.20 -8.36 -7.86
C GLU A 23 -1.10 -7.53 -6.57
N PHE A 24 -0.84 -6.23 -6.70
CA PHE A 24 -0.74 -5.29 -5.58
C PHE A 24 -1.03 -3.86 -6.05
N GLY A 25 -1.93 -3.18 -5.36
CA GLY A 25 -2.25 -1.80 -5.67
C GLY A 25 -3.61 -1.37 -5.13
N SER A 26 -4.12 -0.29 -5.70
CA SER A 26 -5.45 0.24 -5.44
C SER A 26 -6.10 0.67 -6.75
N LEU A 27 -7.38 0.38 -6.90
CA LEU A 27 -8.22 0.93 -7.96
C LEU A 27 -9.05 2.09 -7.37
N HIS A 28 -8.84 3.29 -7.88
CA HIS A 28 -9.56 4.49 -7.47
C HIS A 28 -10.63 4.83 -8.50
N ILE A 29 -11.89 4.86 -8.09
CA ILE A 29 -13.05 5.09 -8.98
C ILE A 29 -13.67 6.42 -8.59
N VAL A 30 -13.72 7.36 -9.54
CA VAL A 30 -14.33 8.68 -9.35
C VAL A 30 -15.71 8.67 -9.99
N VAL A 31 -16.70 9.06 -9.19
CA VAL A 31 -18.09 9.10 -9.61
C VAL A 31 -18.62 10.52 -9.44
N HIS A 32 -19.13 11.07 -10.55
CA HIS A 32 -19.87 12.32 -10.54
C HIS A 32 -21.28 12.07 -11.06
N GLU A 33 -22.28 12.66 -10.39
CA GLU A 33 -23.69 12.59 -10.80
C GLU A 33 -24.28 11.17 -10.94
N GLY A 34 -23.70 10.19 -10.23
CA GLY A 34 -24.12 8.79 -10.29
C GLY A 34 -23.53 8.01 -11.47
N GLN A 35 -22.59 8.61 -12.20
CA GLN A 35 -21.85 7.99 -13.31
C GLN A 35 -20.36 7.91 -12.97
N ILE A 36 -19.75 6.79 -13.33
CA ILE A 36 -18.29 6.63 -13.24
C ILE A 36 -17.68 7.49 -14.34
N VAL A 37 -16.91 8.51 -13.95
CA VAL A 37 -16.24 9.43 -14.88
C VAL A 37 -14.75 9.13 -15.03
N GLN A 38 -14.14 8.50 -14.01
CA GLN A 38 -12.72 8.18 -14.03
C GLN A 38 -12.44 6.90 -13.24
N MET A 39 -11.45 6.14 -13.70
CA MET A 39 -10.85 5.03 -12.97
C MET A 39 -9.34 5.10 -13.09
N GLU A 40 -8.64 4.97 -11.96
CA GLU A 40 -7.19 5.01 -11.89
C GLU A 40 -6.67 3.78 -11.16
N ARG A 41 -5.71 3.10 -11.79
CA ARG A 41 -4.97 1.99 -11.18
C ARG A 41 -3.65 2.51 -10.67
N THR A 42 -3.39 2.31 -9.39
CA THR A 42 -2.13 2.69 -8.77
C THR A 42 -1.48 1.46 -8.15
N GLU A 43 -0.31 1.08 -8.65
CA GLU A 43 0.49 0.01 -8.07
C GLU A 43 1.74 0.58 -7.42
N ARG A 44 1.96 0.25 -6.15
CA ARG A 44 3.14 0.68 -5.43
C ARG A 44 3.85 -0.52 -4.85
N LYS A 45 4.78 -1.07 -5.64
CA LYS A 45 5.68 -2.12 -5.17
C LYS A 45 6.76 -1.52 -4.29
N ARG A 46 6.73 -1.84 -3.00
CA ARG A 46 7.85 -1.55 -2.10
C ARG A 46 8.84 -2.68 -2.26
N PHE A 47 9.97 -2.39 -2.89
CA PHE A 47 11.11 -3.28 -2.80
C PHE A 47 11.70 -3.05 -1.41
N GLU A 48 11.50 -3.98 -0.48
CA GLU A 48 12.36 -4.02 0.69
C GLU A 48 13.77 -4.17 0.14
N ASN A 49 14.58 -3.12 0.27
CA ASN A 49 16.01 -3.28 0.10
C ASN A 49 16.38 -4.36 1.10
N ALA A 50 16.93 -5.47 0.59
CA ALA A 50 17.55 -6.51 1.38
C ALA A 50 18.82 -5.95 2.05
N THR A 51 18.70 -4.86 2.81
CA THR A 51 19.65 -4.52 3.85
C THR A 51 19.33 -5.47 4.98
N ARG A 52 19.80 -6.70 4.81
CA ARG A 52 20.05 -7.62 5.92
C ARG A 52 20.66 -6.77 7.02
N HIS A 53 20.00 -6.72 8.16
CA HIS A 53 20.61 -6.25 9.39
C HIS A 53 21.70 -7.26 9.79
N SER A 54 22.78 -7.32 9.01
CA SER A 54 24.06 -7.84 9.46
C SER A 54 24.70 -6.72 10.27
N GLY A 55 24.29 -6.65 11.53
CA GLY A 55 24.80 -5.67 12.49
C GLY A 55 24.62 -6.18 13.92
N GLU A 56 24.73 -7.50 14.09
CA GLU A 56 24.98 -8.08 15.41
C GLU A 56 26.39 -7.68 15.88
N ALA A 57 26.48 -7.42 17.18
CA ALA A 57 27.69 -7.30 17.99
C ALA A 57 28.59 -6.07 17.77
N VAL A 58 28.28 -4.99 18.50
CA VAL A 58 29.35 -4.26 19.21
C VAL A 58 29.01 -4.22 20.68
N THR A 59 29.53 -5.22 21.40
CA THR A 59 29.69 -5.16 22.85
C THR A 59 30.53 -3.91 23.17
N ARG A 60 29.96 -2.93 23.86
CA ARG A 60 30.76 -1.90 24.55
C ARG A 60 30.52 -2.07 26.03
N ARG A 61 31.45 -2.79 26.66
CA ARG A 61 31.62 -2.82 28.11
C ARG A 61 31.85 -1.39 28.59
N PRO A 62 31.05 -0.81 29.50
CA PRO A 62 31.48 0.35 30.23
C PRO A 62 32.44 -0.10 31.34
N ASP A 63 33.70 0.25 31.11
CA ASP A 63 34.77 0.60 32.05
C ASP A 63 34.60 0.24 33.53
N SER A 64 35.51 -0.60 34.01
CA SER A 64 35.85 -0.72 35.42
C SER A 64 36.52 0.57 35.90
N ARG A 65 35.75 1.57 36.33
CA ARG A 65 36.28 2.63 37.19
C ARG A 65 35.18 3.41 37.93
N ALA A 66 35.30 3.38 39.25
CA ALA A 66 34.82 4.35 40.26
C ALA A 66 33.74 3.88 41.26
N ALA A 67 33.94 4.37 42.50
CA ALA A 67 33.19 4.26 43.75
C ALA A 67 33.41 2.93 44.50
N GLY A 68 34.17 2.85 45.59
CA GLY A 68 34.35 3.81 46.67
C GLY A 68 33.64 3.27 47.92
N ARG A 69 34.39 2.60 48.81
CA ARG A 69 34.06 2.40 50.22
C ARG A 69 35.30 2.02 51.01
#